data_AF-A0AAD3MLQ5-F1
#
_entry.id   AF-A0AAD3MLQ5-F1
#
_cell.length_a   1.000
_cell.length_b   1.000
_cell.length_c   1.000
_cell.angle_alpha   90.00
_cell.angle_beta   90.00
_cell.angle_gamma   90.00
#
_symmetry.space_group_name_H-M   'P 1'
#
loop_
_entity.id
_entity.type
_entity.pdbx_description
1 polymer ?
#
loop_
_entity_poly.entity_id
_entity_poly.type
_entity_poly.pdbx_seq_one_letter_code
_entity_poly.pdbx_strand_id
1 'polypeptide(L)'
;MRLMLLCCTWKDERMGEEEAGGSLPVCAGCKQRIYDEQYLQALNTDWHTVCFRCCECSASLSHWYYEKDGRLFCKKHYWAKFGELCHGCNDPITTGLIMVRGSIL
;
A
#
# COMPACT_ATOMS: atom_id res chain seq x y z
N MET A 1 32.45 -17.52 -43.45
CA MET A 1 32.09 -18.68 -42.60
C MET A 1 32.57 -18.40 -41.19
N ARG A 2 31.75 -18.76 -40.18
CA ARG A 2 32.08 -18.67 -38.76
C ARG A 2 33.24 -19.62 -38.44
N LEU A 3 34.28 -19.17 -37.74
CA LEU A 3 34.94 -20.02 -36.75
C LEU A 3 35.32 -19.18 -35.53
N MET A 4 35.18 -19.83 -34.39
CA MET A 4 35.01 -19.30 -33.04
C MET A 4 36.32 -18.95 -32.33
N LEU A 5 36.22 -17.91 -31.48
CA LEU A 5 36.72 -17.81 -30.10
C LEU A 5 38.23 -18.00 -29.84
N LEU A 6 38.85 -16.98 -29.26
CA LEU A 6 39.32 -16.91 -27.86
C LEU A 6 40.01 -15.54 -27.70
N CYS A 7 39.45 -14.64 -26.89
CA CYS A 7 39.73 -14.49 -25.46
C CYS A 7 41.02 -13.66 -25.24
N CYS A 8 40.89 -12.57 -24.48
CA CYS A 8 41.95 -11.67 -24.01
C CYS A 8 42.40 -10.57 -25.01
N THR A 9 41.78 -9.39 -24.96
CA THR A 9 42.40 -8.16 -24.42
C THR A 9 41.71 -6.89 -24.92
N TRP A 10 41.36 -6.05 -23.93
CA TRP A 10 41.46 -4.60 -23.97
C TRP A 10 40.61 -3.79 -24.95
N LYS A 11 39.37 -3.61 -24.50
CA LYS A 11 38.38 -2.54 -24.74
C LYS A 11 38.72 -1.11 -24.31
N ASP A 12 39.86 -0.53 -24.66
CA ASP A 12 40.25 0.80 -24.16
C ASP A 12 39.28 1.94 -24.56
N GLU A 13 38.86 2.70 -23.55
CA GLU A 13 38.44 4.12 -23.54
C GLU A 13 37.26 4.58 -24.43
N ARG A 14 36.12 4.86 -23.79
CA ARG A 14 35.35 6.11 -23.96
C ARG A 14 34.27 6.25 -22.87
N MET A 15 34.44 7.31 -22.07
CA MET A 15 33.51 7.84 -21.06
C MET A 15 32.06 7.93 -21.54
N GLY A 16 31.13 7.64 -20.63
CA GLY A 16 29.70 7.88 -20.75
C GLY A 16 28.96 7.37 -19.51
N GLU A 17 28.74 8.29 -18.57
CA GLU A 17 27.90 8.23 -17.36
C GLU A 17 27.64 6.86 -16.70
N GLU A 18 28.39 6.60 -15.62
CA GLU A 18 27.86 5.90 -14.45
C GLU A 18 26.79 6.79 -13.82
N GLU A 19 25.59 6.23 -13.60
CA GLU A 19 24.58 6.53 -12.57
C GLU A 19 23.19 6.12 -13.11
N ALA A 20 22.96 4.81 -13.28
CA ALA A 20 21.61 4.27 -13.40
C ALA A 20 20.94 4.26 -12.01
N GLY A 21 20.64 5.45 -11.48
CA GLY A 21 19.84 5.65 -10.28
C GLY A 21 18.38 5.35 -10.57
N GLY A 22 18.04 4.08 -10.85
CA GLY A 22 16.66 3.65 -10.92
C GLY A 22 15.98 3.98 -9.59
N SER A 23 15.06 4.94 -9.58
CA SER A 23 14.28 5.30 -8.40
C SER A 23 13.34 4.14 -8.07
N LEU A 24 13.87 3.10 -7.40
CA LEU A 24 13.08 1.96 -6.95
C LEU A 24 11.98 2.45 -5.99
N PRO A 25 10.73 1.99 -6.16
CA PRO A 25 9.63 2.38 -5.29
C PRO A 25 9.94 2.01 -3.84
N VAL A 26 9.53 2.88 -2.90
CA VAL A 26 9.79 2.70 -1.47
C VAL A 26 8.49 2.36 -0.78
N CYS A 27 8.48 1.23 -0.06
CA CYS A 27 7.31 0.80 0.66
C CYS A 27 6.99 1.75 1.81
N ALA A 28 5.79 2.34 1.83
CA ALA A 28 5.37 3.22 2.91
C ALA A 28 5.17 2.50 4.26
N GLY A 29 4.94 1.18 4.24
CA GLY A 29 4.77 0.38 5.45
C GLY A 29 6.07 0.04 6.19
N CYS A 30 7.10 -0.43 5.47
CA CYS A 30 8.39 -0.80 6.07
C CYS A 30 9.52 0.21 5.83
N LYS A 31 9.28 1.25 5.00
CA LYS A 31 10.27 2.25 4.57
C LYS A 31 11.50 1.66 3.89
N GLN A 32 11.35 0.50 3.25
CA GLN A 32 12.40 -0.16 2.47
C GLN A 32 12.06 -0.12 0.98
N ARG A 33 13.09 -0.23 0.14
CA ARG A 33 12.92 -0.33 -1.31
C ARG A 33 12.23 -1.64 -1.67
N ILE A 34 11.33 -1.57 -2.63
CA ILE A 34 10.59 -2.71 -3.15
C ILE A 34 11.40 -3.30 -4.31
N TYR A 35 11.88 -4.53 -4.11
CA TYR A 35 12.57 -5.31 -5.14
C TYR A 35 11.65 -6.36 -5.79
N ASP A 36 10.46 -6.55 -5.22
CA ASP A 36 9.47 -7.49 -5.73
C ASP A 36 8.94 -7.07 -7.11
N GLU A 37 8.79 -8.06 -8.00
CA GLU A 37 8.16 -7.88 -9.31
C GLU A 37 6.67 -7.49 -9.19
N GLN A 38 6.01 -7.90 -8.11
CA GLN A 38 4.63 -7.56 -7.80
C GLN A 38 4.52 -6.74 -6.52
N TYR A 39 3.95 -5.54 -6.64
CA TYR A 39 3.71 -4.62 -5.54
C TYR A 39 2.38 -3.90 -5.72
N LEU A 40 1.93 -3.24 -4.66
CA LEU A 40 0.65 -2.54 -4.62
C LEU A 40 0.91 -1.03 -4.58
N GLN A 41 0.27 -0.30 -5.49
CA GLN A 41 0.16 1.16 -5.39
C GLN A 41 -1.15 1.54 -4.70
N ALA A 42 -1.03 2.27 -3.60
CA ALA A 42 -2.14 2.69 -2.76
C ALA A 42 -1.83 4.07 -2.16
N LEU A 43 -2.82 4.97 -2.12
CA LEU A 43 -2.68 6.31 -1.52
C LEU A 43 -1.50 7.11 -2.09
N ASN A 44 -1.26 7.00 -3.41
CA ASN A 44 -0.13 7.64 -4.08
C ASN A 44 1.25 7.22 -3.54
N THR A 45 1.33 6.03 -2.94
CA THR A 45 2.55 5.42 -2.40
C THR A 45 2.62 3.94 -2.78
N ASP A 46 3.82 3.38 -2.73
CA ASP A 46 4.05 1.97 -3.06
C ASP A 46 4.10 1.12 -1.79
N TRP A 47 3.70 -0.13 -1.91
CA TRP A 47 3.62 -1.09 -0.80
C TRP A 47 4.00 -2.48 -1.27
N HIS A 48 4.80 -3.19 -0.46
CA HIS A 48 4.92 -4.62 -0.64
C HIS A 48 3.55 -5.29 -0.43
N THR A 49 3.27 -6.32 -1.22
CA THR A 49 2.07 -7.17 -1.07
C THR A 49 1.92 -7.71 0.37
N VAL A 50 3.04 -8.03 1.02
CA VAL A 50 3.09 -8.51 2.41
C VAL A 50 3.00 -7.40 3.46
N CYS A 51 3.40 -6.17 3.11
CA CYS A 51 3.29 -5.00 4.00
C CYS A 51 1.89 -4.40 3.98
N PHE A 52 1.11 -4.66 2.94
CA PHE A 52 -0.25 -4.17 2.79
C PHE A 52 -1.23 -4.98 3.64
N ARG A 53 -1.19 -4.75 4.95
CA ARG A 53 -1.96 -5.48 5.96
C ARG A 53 -2.57 -4.57 7.01
N CYS A 54 -3.64 -5.06 7.65
CA CYS A 54 -4.29 -4.33 8.74
C CYS A 54 -3.36 -4.21 9.95
N CYS A 55 -3.23 -3.01 10.51
CA CYS A 55 -2.38 -2.76 11.68
C CYS A 55 -2.83 -3.51 12.95
N GLU A 56 -4.12 -3.88 13.05
CA GLU A 56 -4.67 -4.56 14.24
C GLU A 56 -4.58 -6.08 14.13
N CYS A 57 -5.07 -6.67 13.03
CA CYS A 57 -5.12 -8.12 12.88
C CYS A 57 -4.07 -8.69 11.95
N SER A 58 -3.22 -7.85 11.35
CA SER A 58 -2.21 -8.26 10.36
C SER A 58 -2.76 -9.01 9.14
N ALA A 59 -4.08 -8.98 8.92
CA ALA A 59 -4.71 -9.59 7.75
C ALA A 59 -4.29 -8.84 6.48
N SER A 60 -3.95 -9.58 5.43
CA SER A 60 -3.65 -9.02 4.12
C SER A 60 -4.86 -8.24 3.60
N LEU A 61 -4.60 -7.00 3.23
CA LEU A 61 -5.54 -6.15 2.53
C LEU A 61 -5.22 -6.31 1.04
N SER A 62 -6.22 -6.19 0.17
CA SER A 62 -5.97 -6.34 -1.27
C SER A 62 -6.69 -5.23 -2.02
N HIS A 63 -8.01 -5.34 -2.17
CA HIS A 63 -8.78 -4.34 -2.91
C HIS A 63 -9.54 -3.36 -2.01
N TRP A 64 -10.00 -3.79 -0.84
CA TRP A 64 -10.79 -2.97 0.07
C TRP A 64 -10.06 -2.74 1.39
N TYR A 65 -9.54 -1.53 1.57
CA TYR A 65 -8.82 -1.10 2.76
C TYR A 65 -9.27 0.29 3.17
N TYR A 66 -9.02 0.63 4.43
CA TYR A 66 -9.23 1.96 4.97
C TYR A 66 -7.92 2.45 5.56
N GLU A 67 -7.59 3.71 5.31
CA GLU A 67 -6.43 4.36 5.93
C GLU A 67 -6.89 5.42 6.91
N LYS A 68 -6.20 5.50 8.05
CA LYS A 68 -6.37 6.55 9.05
C LYS A 68 -5.04 6.85 9.72
N ASP A 69 -4.63 8.11 9.72
CA ASP A 69 -3.39 8.59 10.35
C ASP A 69 -2.13 7.83 9.85
N GLY A 70 -2.11 7.49 8.55
CA GLY A 70 -1.03 6.73 7.90
C GLY A 70 -1.03 5.24 8.22
N ARG A 71 -2.08 4.71 8.86
CA ARG A 71 -2.21 3.30 9.22
C ARG A 71 -3.33 2.64 8.43
N LEU A 72 -3.07 1.43 7.96
CA LEU A 72 -4.04 0.62 7.22
C LEU A 72 -4.89 -0.23 8.15
N PHE A 73 -6.19 -0.25 7.90
CA PHE A 73 -7.18 -1.00 8.66
C PHE A 73 -8.10 -1.79 7.73
N CYS A 74 -8.50 -2.98 8.16
CA CYS A 74 -9.60 -3.69 7.51
C CYS A 74 -10.94 -3.04 7.90
N LYS A 75 -11.99 -3.29 7.11
CA LYS A 75 -13.35 -2.76 7.37
C LYS A 75 -13.76 -2.95 8.84
N LYS A 76 -13.63 -4.17 9.37
CA LYS A 76 -14.02 -4.48 10.74
C LYS A 76 -13.31 -3.62 11.78
N HIS A 77 -11.98 -3.53 11.73
CA HIS A 77 -11.21 -2.79 12.74
C HIS A 77 -11.29 -1.28 12.56
N TYR A 78 -11.39 -0.82 11.31
CA TYR A 78 -11.62 0.60 11.02
C TYR A 78 -12.92 1.07 11.67
N TRP A 79 -14.03 0.35 11.42
CA TRP A 79 -15.31 0.67 12.02
C TRP A 79 -15.36 0.42 13.54
N ALA A 80 -14.63 -0.57 14.06
CA ALA A 80 -14.57 -0.79 15.51
C ALA A 80 -13.83 0.32 16.27
N LYS A 81 -12.82 0.96 15.66
CA LYS A 81 -12.06 2.05 16.30
C LYS A 81 -12.60 3.45 15.99
N PHE A 82 -13.00 3.67 14.75
CA PHE A 82 -13.35 4.99 14.22
C PHE A 82 -14.80 5.09 13.77
N GLY A 83 -15.50 3.96 13.67
CA GLY A 83 -16.92 3.95 13.39
C GLY A 83 -17.70 4.30 14.64
N GLU A 84 -18.66 5.18 14.50
CA GLU A 84 -19.69 5.39 15.49
C GLU A 84 -20.62 4.17 15.40
N LEU A 85 -20.59 3.26 16.37
CA LEU A 85 -21.48 2.10 16.40
C LEU A 85 -22.76 2.46 17.16
N CYS A 86 -23.91 2.08 16.61
CA CYS A 86 -25.18 2.23 17.31
C CYS A 86 -25.22 1.24 18.50
N HIS A 87 -25.28 1.76 19.73
CA HIS A 87 -25.33 0.97 20.96
C HIS A 87 -26.54 0.00 21.03
N GLY A 88 -27.59 0.25 20.24
CA GLY A 88 -28.79 -0.59 20.18
C GLY A 88 -28.78 -1.67 19.09
N CYS A 89 -28.06 -1.47 17.99
CA CYS A 89 -28.17 -2.33 16.79
C CYS A 89 -26.84 -2.96 16.37
N ASN A 90 -25.71 -2.51 16.93
CA ASN A 90 -24.36 -2.89 16.52
C ASN A 90 -24.04 -2.58 15.04
N ASP A 91 -24.89 -1.77 14.39
CA ASP A 91 -24.72 -1.29 13.04
C ASP A 91 -23.91 0.02 13.00
N PRO A 92 -23.16 0.25 11.92
CA PRO A 92 -22.45 1.50 11.67
C PRO A 92 -23.41 2.69 11.58
N ILE A 93 -23.23 3.70 12.43
CA ILE A 93 -23.92 4.99 12.32
C ILE A 93 -23.28 5.71 11.12
N THR A 94 -23.96 5.69 9.98
CA THR A 94 -23.67 6.61 8.88
C THR A 94 -24.10 7.99 9.30
N THR A 95 -23.16 8.78 9.82
CA THR A 95 -23.32 10.20 10.11
C THR A 95 -23.70 10.94 8.83
N GLY A 96 -25.01 11.06 8.60
CA GLY A 96 -25.56 11.65 7.38
C GLY A 96 -27.03 12.06 7.46
N LEU A 97 -27.86 11.46 8.32
CA LEU A 97 -29.28 11.84 8.45
C LEU A 97 -29.75 11.67 9.89
N ILE A 98 -29.91 12.79 10.60
CA ILE A 98 -30.63 12.83 11.87
C ILE A 98 -32.12 12.82 11.51
N MET A 99 -32.76 11.65 11.47
CA MET A 99 -34.23 11.61 11.45
C MET A 99 -34.74 11.79 12.87
N VAL A 100 -35.06 13.03 13.23
CA VAL A 100 -35.85 13.30 14.43
C VAL A 100 -37.29 12.85 14.15
N ARG A 101 -37.78 11.85 14.88
CA ARG A 101 -39.23 11.59 14.95
C ARG A 101 -39.85 12.76 15.72
N GLY A 102 -40.26 13.80 14.99
CA GLY A 102 -41.12 14.83 15.55
C GLY A 102 -42.41 14.17 16.01
N SER A 103 -42.54 13.98 17.31
CA SER A 103 -43.85 13.85 17.94
C SER A 103 -44.51 15.22 17.81
N ILE A 104 -45.30 15.40 16.75
CA ILE A 104 -46.28 16.49 16.73
C ILE A 104 -47.29 16.14 17.83
N LEU A 105 -47.37 17.01 18.84
CA LEU A 105 -48.45 16.99 19.82
C LEU A 105 -49.75 17.45 19.13
#